data_AF-A0A920NQ46-F1
#
_entry.id   AF-A0A920NQ46-F1
#
_cell.length_a   1.000
_cell.length_b   1.000
_cell.length_c   1.000
_cell.angle_alpha   90.00
_cell.angle_beta   90.00
_cell.angle_gamma   90.00
#
_symmetry.space_group_name_H-M   'P 1'
#
loop_
_entity.id
_entity.type
_entity.pdbx_description
1 polymer ?
#
loop_
_entity_poly.entity_id
_entity_poly.type
_entity_poly.pdbx_seq_one_letter_code
_entity_poly.pdbx_strand_id
1 'polypeptide(L)'
;MVTALAIAGDLTFNPLEDTLVNAAAEEIKLDPPVGVDLPKNGFAVEELGYKAADEDGSTTEVIVNLDSERIQLLTPFEPWAGENLTGLKLLKKAQGKCTTDHISMAGPWLRFRGHLDNISDNMLTGAVNFFNGESNAVKNQLTGDYGPVPEVQGIIKRMASQQL
;
A
#
# COMPACT_ATOMS: atom_id res chain seq x y z
N MET A 1 -7.56 -14.45 -21.53
CA MET A 1 -6.90 -15.36 -20.56
C MET A 1 -7.64 -15.43 -19.24
N VAL A 2 -7.73 -14.34 -18.46
CA VAL A 2 -8.41 -14.35 -17.14
C VAL A 2 -9.81 -14.97 -17.18
N THR A 3 -10.67 -14.58 -18.13
CA THR A 3 -12.02 -15.15 -18.28
C THR A 3 -12.01 -16.66 -18.50
N ALA A 4 -11.11 -17.17 -19.34
CA ALA A 4 -11.02 -18.59 -19.65
C ALA A 4 -10.62 -19.42 -18.41
N LEU A 5 -9.59 -18.97 -17.68
CA LEU A 5 -9.15 -19.61 -16.44
C LEU A 5 -10.19 -19.52 -15.32
N ALA A 6 -10.93 -18.40 -15.25
CA ALA A 6 -12.01 -18.24 -14.27
C ALA A 6 -13.20 -19.18 -14.54
N ILE A 7 -13.54 -19.40 -15.82
CA ILE A 7 -14.55 -20.40 -16.22
C ILE A 7 -14.05 -21.82 -15.91
N ALA A 8 -12.78 -22.11 -16.22
CA ALA A 8 -12.19 -23.44 -16.00
C ALA A 8 -12.02 -23.78 -14.51
N GLY A 9 -11.74 -22.78 -13.67
CA GLY A 9 -11.42 -22.98 -12.25
C GLY A 9 -10.06 -23.67 -12.02
N ASP A 10 -9.24 -23.81 -13.06
CA ASP A 10 -7.95 -24.48 -13.03
C ASP A 10 -6.87 -23.61 -13.68
N LEU A 11 -5.76 -23.41 -12.97
CA LEU A 11 -4.60 -22.64 -13.44
C LEU A 11 -3.75 -23.40 -14.46
N THR A 12 -3.93 -24.72 -14.56
CA THR A 12 -3.22 -25.56 -15.56
C THR A 12 -3.96 -25.63 -16.90
N PHE A 13 -5.20 -25.16 -16.95
CA PHE A 13 -6.03 -25.14 -18.15
C PHE A 13 -5.41 -24.27 -19.25
N ASN A 14 -5.18 -24.87 -20.41
CA ASN A 14 -4.74 -24.20 -21.61
C ASN A 14 -5.93 -24.00 -22.57
N PRO A 15 -6.48 -22.77 -22.71
CA PRO A 15 -7.65 -22.51 -23.56
C PRO A 15 -7.43 -22.75 -25.06
N LEU A 16 -6.18 -22.96 -25.51
CA LEU A 16 -5.88 -23.28 -26.91
C LEU A 16 -6.00 -24.77 -27.22
N GLU A 17 -5.80 -25.63 -26.22
CA GLU A 17 -5.65 -27.08 -26.41
C GLU A 17 -6.71 -27.89 -25.66
N ASP A 18 -7.09 -27.46 -24.46
CA ASP A 18 -7.91 -28.22 -23.52
C ASP A 18 -9.41 -28.04 -23.76
N THR A 19 -10.21 -28.93 -23.15
CA THR A 19 -11.68 -28.91 -23.21
C THR A 19 -12.30 -28.64 -21.84
N LEU A 20 -13.54 -28.15 -21.84
CA LEU A 20 -14.40 -28.00 -20.67
C LEU A 20 -15.67 -28.82 -20.86
N VAL A 21 -16.31 -29.22 -19.76
CA VAL A 21 -17.59 -29.93 -19.81
C VAL A 21 -18.72 -28.94 -19.56
N ASN A 22 -19.68 -28.86 -20.49
CA ASN A 22 -20.84 -27.99 -20.36
C ASN A 22 -21.95 -28.65 -19.49
N ALA A 23 -23.05 -27.93 -19.24
CA ALA A 23 -24.17 -28.44 -18.45
C ALA A 23 -24.90 -29.67 -19.07
N ALA A 24 -24.71 -29.92 -20.37
CA ALA A 24 -25.22 -31.08 -21.07
C ALA A 24 -24.24 -32.27 -21.05
N ALA A 25 -23.15 -32.17 -20.28
CA ALA A 25 -22.06 -33.15 -20.21
C ALA A 25 -21.27 -33.33 -21.52
N GLU A 26 -21.24 -32.31 -22.37
CA GLU A 26 -20.49 -32.31 -23.62
C GLU A 26 -19.14 -31.61 -23.46
N GLU A 27 -18.11 -32.14 -24.12
CA GLU A 27 -16.80 -31.49 -24.19
C GLU A 27 -16.82 -30.35 -25.21
N ILE A 28 -16.43 -29.16 -24.75
CA ILE A 28 -16.36 -27.94 -25.56
C ILE A 28 -14.96 -27.33 -25.49
N LYS A 29 -14.55 -26.64 -26.56
CA LYS A 29 -13.37 -25.77 -26.56
C LYS A 29 -13.80 -24.31 -26.55
N LEU A 30 -12.99 -23.46 -25.94
CA LEU A 30 -13.21 -22.02 -25.98
C LEU A 30 -12.61 -21.45 -27.26
N ASP A 31 -13.45 -20.88 -28.11
CA ASP A 31 -12.96 -20.17 -29.29
C ASP A 31 -12.20 -18.90 -28.89
N PRO A 32 -11.15 -18.51 -29.65
CA PRO A 32 -10.48 -17.23 -29.45
C PRO A 32 -11.48 -16.07 -29.55
N PRO A 33 -11.51 -15.15 -28.55
CA PRO A 33 -12.45 -14.04 -28.57
C PRO A 33 -12.09 -13.06 -29.69
N VAL A 34 -13.12 -12.53 -30.36
CA VAL A 34 -12.98 -11.46 -31.37
C VAL A 34 -13.55 -10.18 -30.79
N GLY A 35 -12.76 -9.11 -30.83
CA GLY A 35 -13.17 -7.77 -30.38
C GLY A 35 -13.16 -6.75 -31.51
N VAL A 36 -13.94 -5.68 -31.35
CA VAL A 36 -13.78 -4.45 -32.13
C VAL A 36 -12.85 -3.50 -31.38
N ASP A 37 -11.88 -2.89 -32.07
CA ASP A 37 -10.86 -2.06 -31.40
C ASP A 37 -11.45 -0.80 -30.76
N LEU A 38 -12.40 -0.16 -31.45
CA LEU A 38 -13.12 1.02 -30.97
C LEU A 38 -14.61 0.90 -31.30
N PRO A 39 -15.49 1.42 -30.44
CA PRO A 39 -16.92 1.48 -30.75
C PRO A 39 -17.17 2.41 -31.94
N LYS A 40 -17.91 1.91 -32.95
CA LYS A 40 -18.22 2.67 -34.18
C LYS A 40 -18.92 4.01 -33.95
N ASN A 41 -19.66 4.11 -32.85
CA ASN A 41 -20.45 5.30 -32.49
C ASN A 41 -19.76 6.15 -31.41
N GLY A 42 -18.49 5.89 -31.09
CA GLY A 42 -17.79 6.52 -29.97
C GLY A 42 -18.13 5.90 -28.61
N PHE A 43 -17.52 6.44 -27.55
CA PHE A 43 -17.78 6.02 -26.17
C PHE A 43 -19.00 6.76 -25.62
N ALA A 44 -19.95 6.02 -25.04
CA ALA A 44 -21.03 6.63 -24.27
C ALA A 44 -20.46 7.25 -22.99
N VAL A 45 -20.92 8.44 -22.64
CA VAL A 45 -20.56 9.15 -21.40
C VAL A 45 -21.85 9.64 -20.78
N GLU A 46 -22.28 9.01 -19.69
CA GLU A 46 -23.45 9.45 -18.92
C GLU A 46 -23.05 10.49 -17.88
N GLU A 47 -22.04 10.17 -17.05
CA GLU A 47 -21.43 11.10 -16.09
C GLU A 47 -19.92 11.12 -16.25
N LEU A 48 -19.34 12.32 -16.40
CA LEU A 48 -17.89 12.50 -16.55
C LEU A 48 -17.12 12.26 -15.25
N GLY A 49 -17.80 12.25 -14.09
CA GLY A 49 -17.16 12.19 -12.77
C GLY A 49 -16.25 13.39 -12.45
N TYR A 50 -16.18 14.38 -13.34
CA TYR A 50 -15.34 15.56 -13.21
C TYR A 50 -16.09 16.68 -12.51
N LYS A 51 -15.44 17.24 -11.48
CA LYS A 51 -15.88 18.47 -10.82
C LYS A 51 -14.82 19.55 -11.05
N ALA A 52 -15.19 20.61 -11.74
CA ALA A 52 -14.33 21.77 -11.91
C ALA A 52 -14.14 22.50 -10.57
N ALA A 53 -13.01 23.18 -10.42
CA ALA A 53 -12.83 24.13 -9.34
C ALA A 53 -13.72 25.35 -9.56
N ASP A 54 -14.08 26.03 -8.47
CA ASP A 54 -14.79 27.30 -8.55
C ASP A 54 -13.90 28.36 -9.20
N GLU A 55 -14.48 29.23 -10.04
CA GLU A 55 -13.72 30.31 -10.71
C GLU A 55 -13.11 31.30 -9.70
N ASP A 56 -13.79 31.50 -8.57
CA ASP A 56 -13.30 32.29 -7.43
C ASP A 56 -13.38 31.46 -6.14
N GLY A 57 -12.23 30.91 -5.74
CA GLY A 57 -12.08 30.12 -4.51
C GLY A 57 -11.81 30.96 -3.25
N SER A 58 -11.81 32.29 -3.32
CA SER A 58 -11.41 33.17 -2.20
C SER A 58 -12.27 33.02 -0.94
N THR A 59 -13.50 32.54 -1.09
CA THR A 59 -14.45 32.31 0.00
C THR A 59 -14.50 30.86 0.48
N THR A 60 -13.76 29.95 -0.16
CA THR A 60 -13.75 28.52 0.20
C THR A 60 -12.88 28.30 1.43
N GLU A 61 -13.48 27.79 2.51
CA GLU A 61 -12.77 27.41 3.72
C GLU A 61 -12.50 25.91 3.77
N VAL A 62 -11.24 25.52 3.99
CA VAL A 62 -10.84 24.12 4.18
C VAL A 62 -10.60 23.88 5.66
N ILE A 63 -11.60 23.31 6.33
CA ILE A 63 -11.56 23.03 7.77
C ILE A 63 -11.16 21.56 7.99
N VAL A 64 -10.12 21.33 8.80
CA VAL A 64 -9.70 20.00 9.23
C VAL A 64 -10.07 19.82 10.70
N ASN A 65 -10.88 18.79 11.01
CA ASN A 65 -11.16 18.43 12.39
C ASN A 65 -9.89 17.86 13.05
N LEU A 66 -9.51 18.39 14.21
CA LEU A 66 -8.32 17.96 14.96
C LEU A 66 -8.44 16.51 15.48
N ASP A 67 -9.66 16.03 15.71
CA ASP A 67 -9.93 14.65 16.15
C ASP A 67 -10.20 13.69 14.96
N SER A 68 -9.91 14.12 13.74
CA SER A 68 -10.10 13.30 12.54
C SER A 68 -9.11 12.15 12.50
N GLU A 69 -9.61 10.92 12.37
CA GLU A 69 -8.74 9.75 12.13
C GLU A 69 -8.27 9.64 10.66
N ARG A 70 -8.76 10.49 9.75
CA ARG A 70 -8.55 10.36 8.30
C ARG A 70 -7.59 11.39 7.72
N ILE A 71 -7.67 12.62 8.23
CA ILE A 71 -6.93 13.80 7.73
C ILE A 71 -6.27 14.49 8.93
N GLN A 72 -4.99 14.77 8.83
CA GLN A 72 -4.19 15.44 9.84
C GLN A 72 -3.44 16.61 9.19
N LEU A 73 -3.39 17.77 9.84
CA LEU A 73 -2.51 18.85 9.43
C LEU A 73 -1.05 18.45 9.71
N LEU A 74 -0.17 18.67 8.74
CA LEU A 74 1.24 18.32 8.89
C LEU A 74 1.95 19.35 9.76
N THR A 75 2.69 18.87 10.77
CA THR A 75 3.70 19.66 11.45
C THR A 75 4.99 19.62 10.62
N PRO A 76 5.65 20.77 10.37
CA PRO A 76 6.95 20.79 9.72
C PRO A 76 7.95 19.89 10.46
N PHE A 77 8.77 19.15 9.72
CA PHE A 77 9.89 18.43 10.33
C PHE A 77 10.96 19.39 10.82
N GLU A 78 11.67 19.00 11.87
CA GLU A 78 12.82 19.74 12.38
C GLU A 78 13.87 19.95 11.28
N PRO A 79 14.45 21.15 11.17
CA PRO A 79 15.52 21.40 10.22
C PRO A 79 16.77 20.59 10.59
N TRP A 80 17.64 20.39 9.60
CA TRP A 80 18.94 19.76 9.87
C TRP A 80 19.79 20.63 10.80
N ALA A 81 20.36 20.01 11.85
CA ALA A 81 21.17 20.69 12.86
C ALA A 81 22.57 21.14 12.39
N GLY A 82 22.98 20.81 11.16
CA GLY A 82 24.31 21.16 10.64
C GLY A 82 25.44 20.21 11.08
N GLU A 83 25.13 19.22 11.92
CA GLU A 83 26.09 18.29 12.50
C GLU A 83 26.05 16.91 11.82
N ASN A 84 27.13 16.14 12.00
CA ASN A 84 27.22 14.76 11.55
C ASN A 84 26.31 13.85 12.40
N LEU A 85 25.59 12.95 11.75
CA LEU A 85 24.79 11.93 12.43
C LEU A 85 25.71 10.84 12.99
N THR A 86 25.90 10.84 14.30
CA THR A 86 26.69 9.83 15.02
C THR A 86 25.82 8.99 15.95
N GLY A 87 26.25 7.77 16.28
CA GLY A 87 25.51 6.90 17.22
C GLY A 87 24.17 6.34 16.73
N LEU A 88 23.86 6.45 15.43
CA LEU A 88 22.62 5.94 14.85
C LEU A 88 22.38 4.45 15.16
N LYS A 89 21.14 4.11 15.50
CA LYS A 89 20.71 2.73 15.73
C LYS A 89 20.14 2.14 14.46
N LEU A 90 20.62 0.95 14.08
CA LEU A 90 20.02 0.18 12.99
C LEU A 90 18.66 -0.37 13.45
N LEU A 91 17.57 0.19 12.92
CA LEU A 91 16.22 -0.30 13.19
C LEU A 91 15.97 -1.66 12.52
N LYS A 92 16.29 -1.78 11.22
CA LYS A 92 16.03 -2.99 10.43
C LYS A 92 17.02 -3.10 9.28
N LYS A 93 17.55 -4.31 9.08
CA LYS A 93 18.25 -4.69 7.84
C LYS A 93 17.29 -5.54 7.00
N ALA A 94 16.81 -5.00 5.89
CA ALA A 94 15.91 -5.73 5.00
C ALA A 94 16.66 -6.86 4.29
N GLN A 95 16.05 -8.05 4.25
CA GLN A 95 16.55 -9.20 3.50
C GLN A 95 15.89 -9.26 2.13
N GLY A 96 16.69 -9.25 1.07
CA GLY A 96 16.19 -9.41 -0.30
C GLY A 96 15.27 -8.25 -0.73
N LYS A 97 14.14 -8.59 -1.36
CA LYS A 97 13.21 -7.62 -1.97
C LYS A 97 12.47 -6.82 -0.90
N CYS A 98 12.52 -5.50 -1.02
CA CYS A 98 11.77 -4.56 -0.17
C CYS A 98 11.14 -3.49 -1.06
N THR A 99 9.88 -3.68 -1.43
CA THR A 99 9.09 -2.72 -2.24
C THR A 99 8.41 -1.68 -1.35
N THR A 100 7.80 -0.66 -1.95
CA THR A 100 6.98 0.33 -1.23
C THR A 100 5.87 -0.31 -0.41
N ASP A 101 5.24 -1.40 -0.89
CA ASP A 101 4.24 -2.14 -0.11
C ASP A 101 4.84 -2.82 1.13
N HIS A 102 6.12 -3.17 1.13
CA HIS A 102 6.80 -3.68 2.33
C HIS A 102 7.14 -2.55 3.32
N ILE A 103 7.29 -1.32 2.83
CA ILE A 103 7.60 -0.12 3.61
C ILE A 103 6.32 0.51 4.17
N SER A 104 5.26 0.61 3.38
CA SER A 104 3.96 1.15 3.78
C SER A 104 2.88 0.51 2.92
N MET A 105 2.22 -0.50 3.48
CA MET A 105 1.21 -1.30 2.79
C MET A 105 0.01 -0.44 2.37
N ALA A 106 -0.64 -0.82 1.26
CA ALA A 106 -1.94 -0.29 0.87
C ALA A 106 -3.08 -1.02 1.63
N GLY A 107 -4.17 -1.37 0.94
CA GLY A 107 -5.29 -2.11 1.54
C GLY A 107 -5.98 -1.31 2.64
N PRO A 108 -6.19 -1.89 3.85
CA PRO A 108 -6.85 -1.20 4.97
C PRO A 108 -6.21 0.14 5.34
N TRP A 109 -4.91 0.31 5.08
CA TRP A 109 -4.16 1.54 5.39
C TRP A 109 -4.50 2.72 4.48
N LEU A 110 -5.18 2.50 3.35
CA LEU A 110 -5.60 3.59 2.46
C LEU A 110 -6.52 4.59 3.18
N ARG A 111 -7.25 4.16 4.22
CA ARG A 111 -8.04 5.07 5.05
C ARG A 111 -7.18 6.13 5.75
N PHE A 112 -5.93 5.83 6.09
CA PHE A 112 -5.04 6.72 6.85
C PHE A 112 -4.11 7.56 5.97
N ARG A 113 -4.27 7.55 4.64
CA ARG A 113 -3.36 8.26 3.71
C ARG A 113 -3.29 9.77 3.91
N GLY A 114 -4.28 10.39 4.54
CA GLY A 114 -4.24 11.80 4.92
C GLY A 114 -3.81 12.04 6.37
N HIS A 115 -3.46 11.00 7.13
CA HIS A 115 -3.11 11.08 8.54
C HIS A 115 -1.75 10.42 8.79
N LEU A 116 -0.71 11.25 8.94
CA LEU A 116 0.68 10.78 8.95
C LEU A 116 0.99 9.87 10.15
N ASP A 117 0.48 10.20 11.34
CA ASP A 117 0.76 9.37 12.53
C ASP A 117 0.11 7.99 12.41
N ASN A 118 -1.20 7.92 12.09
CA ASN A 118 -1.92 6.65 11.91
C ASN A 118 -1.34 5.79 10.78
N ILE A 119 -0.89 6.36 9.66
CA ILE A 119 -0.29 5.54 8.59
C ILE A 119 1.11 5.05 8.97
N SER A 120 1.82 5.74 9.86
CA SER A 120 3.18 5.35 10.28
C SER A 120 3.19 4.04 11.07
N ASP A 121 2.05 3.61 11.62
CA ASP A 121 1.88 2.30 12.27
C ASP A 121 2.04 1.10 11.32
N ASN A 122 2.19 1.35 10.02
CA ASN A 122 2.49 0.29 9.05
C ASN A 122 3.95 0.28 8.56
N MET A 123 4.78 1.20 9.07
CA MET A 123 6.14 1.42 8.58
C MET A 123 7.00 0.15 8.66
N LEU A 124 7.51 -0.30 7.52
CA LEU A 124 8.42 -1.44 7.35
C LEU A 124 7.92 -2.77 7.95
N THR A 125 6.61 -2.89 8.20
CA THR A 125 6.00 -4.08 8.79
C THR A 125 6.12 -5.28 7.83
N GLY A 126 5.98 -5.07 6.52
CA GLY A 126 6.06 -6.13 5.51
C GLY A 126 7.48 -6.61 5.19
N ALA A 127 8.51 -5.77 5.35
CA ALA A 127 9.88 -6.12 5.01
C ALA A 127 10.40 -7.29 5.84
N VAL A 128 11.19 -8.21 5.25
CA VAL A 128 11.79 -9.32 6.00
C VAL A 128 13.06 -8.84 6.72
N ASN A 129 13.20 -9.14 8.02
CA ASN A 129 14.40 -8.81 8.79
C ASN A 129 15.50 -9.86 8.57
N PHE A 130 16.68 -9.40 8.13
CA PHE A 130 17.85 -10.24 7.86
C PHE A 130 18.32 -11.08 9.05
N PHE A 131 18.08 -10.64 10.29
CA PHE A 131 18.62 -11.31 11.48
C PHE A 131 17.80 -12.49 11.98
N ASN A 132 16.49 -12.54 11.69
CA ASN A 132 15.59 -13.60 12.16
C ASN A 132 14.68 -14.17 11.07
N GLY A 133 14.67 -13.60 9.86
CA GLY A 133 13.82 -14.05 8.75
C GLY A 133 12.34 -13.68 8.90
N GLU A 134 11.99 -12.85 9.88
CA GLU A 134 10.59 -12.50 10.19
C GLU A 134 10.22 -11.12 9.63
N SER A 135 8.96 -10.97 9.23
CA SER A 135 8.35 -9.66 8.98
C SER A 135 7.86 -9.06 10.29
N ASN A 136 7.85 -7.72 10.38
CA ASN A 136 7.43 -6.96 11.55
C ASN A 136 8.04 -7.34 12.92
N ALA A 137 9.22 -7.98 12.97
CA ALA A 137 9.92 -8.26 14.22
C ALA A 137 11.36 -7.75 14.16
N VAL A 138 11.67 -6.73 14.97
CA VAL A 138 13.00 -6.13 15.05
C VAL A 138 13.49 -6.08 16.49
N LYS A 139 14.81 -6.20 16.67
CA LYS A 139 15.44 -6.16 17.98
C LYS A 139 15.41 -4.74 18.52
N ASN A 140 14.75 -4.53 19.65
CA ASN A 140 14.93 -3.35 20.46
C ASN A 140 16.37 -3.35 20.99
N GLN A 141 17.20 -2.42 20.52
CA GLN A 141 18.61 -2.37 20.93
C GLN A 141 18.83 -1.97 22.39
N LEU A 142 17.78 -1.57 23.10
CA LEU A 142 17.83 -1.12 24.49
C LEU A 142 17.56 -2.29 25.45
N THR A 143 16.54 -3.11 25.15
CA THR A 143 16.15 -4.24 25.99
C THR A 143 16.74 -5.57 25.51
N GLY A 144 17.04 -5.66 24.21
CA GLY A 144 17.48 -6.89 23.55
C GLY A 144 16.33 -7.75 23.03
N ASP A 145 15.08 -7.41 23.36
CA ASP A 145 13.90 -8.16 22.93
C ASP A 145 13.49 -7.82 21.51
N TYR A 146 12.73 -8.72 20.87
CA TYR A 146 12.12 -8.46 19.57
C TYR A 146 10.69 -7.91 19.74
N GLY A 147 10.32 -6.95 18.88
CA GLY A 147 8.97 -6.40 18.86
C GLY A 147 8.58 -5.83 17.50
N PRO A 148 7.32 -5.36 17.36
CA PRO A 148 6.80 -4.70 16.18
C PRO A 148 7.68 -3.52 15.74
N VAL A 149 7.85 -3.34 14.43
CA VAL A 149 8.70 -2.26 13.87
C VAL A 149 8.22 -0.87 14.30
N PRO A 150 6.92 -0.53 14.20
CA PRO A 150 6.45 0.81 14.62
C PRO A 150 6.64 1.05 16.12
N GLU A 151 6.45 0.03 16.95
CA GLU A 151 6.62 0.13 18.40
C GLU A 151 8.08 0.39 18.78
N VAL A 152 9.00 -0.42 18.26
CA VAL A 152 10.44 -0.26 18.51
C VAL A 152 10.95 1.08 17.97
N GLN A 153 10.47 1.50 16.80
CA GLN A 153 10.80 2.82 16.25
C GLN A 153 10.29 3.95 17.15
N GLY A 154 9.06 3.86 17.64
CA GLY A 154 8.48 4.85 18.56
C GLY A 154 9.26 4.96 19.88
N ILE A 155 9.75 3.84 20.41
CA ILE A 155 10.65 3.83 21.58
C ILE A 155 11.96 4.56 21.27
N ILE A 156 12.63 4.24 20.16
CA ILE A 156 13.89 4.88 19.76
C ILE A 156 13.70 6.39 19.57
N LYS A 157 12.61 6.82 18.93
CA LYS A 157 12.28 8.24 18.72
C LYS A 157 12.09 8.97 20.06
N ARG A 158 11.28 8.42 20.97
CA ARG A 158 11.03 9.03 22.29
C ARG A 158 12.30 9.17 23.13
N MET A 159 13.21 8.19 23.07
CA MET A 159 14.47 8.27 23.81
C MET A 159 15.42 9.32 23.24
N ALA A 160 15.50 9.44 21.91
CA ALA A 160 16.30 10.49 21.28
C ALA A 160 15.81 11.89 21.68
N SER A 161 14.50 12.09 21.85
CA SER A 161 13.92 13.36 22.30
C SER A 161 14.12 13.67 23.79
N GLN A 162 14.51 12.71 24.63
CA GLN A 162 14.78 12.91 26.07
C GLN A 162 16.26 13.14 26.38
N GLN A 163 17.15 12.99 25.39
CA GLN A 163 18.60 13.21 25.52
C GLN A 163 19.06 14.57 24.99
N LEU A 164 18.12 15.41 24.55
CA LEU A 164 18.28 16.82 24.19
C LEU A 164 17.62 17.69 25.27
#